data_AF-A0A2X0XCB9-F1
#
_entry.id   AF-A0A2X0XCB9-F1
#
_cell.length_a   1.000
_cell.length_b   1.000
_cell.length_c   1.000
_cell.angle_alpha   90.00
_cell.angle_beta   90.00
_cell.angle_gamma   90.00
#
_symmetry.space_group_name_H-M   'P 1'
#
loop_
_entity.id
_entity.type
_entity.pdbx_description
1 polymer ?
#
loop_
_entity_poly.entity_id
_entity_poly.type
_entity_poly.pdbx_seq_one_letter_code
_entity_poly.pdbx_strand_id
1 'polypeptide(L)'
;MKRKTKSAIVIIAVLVIFGGVFGYIKSTEQMEKPVVKKERATIVVDGVALEDKKVTKEELLYPDNLIESKVNETIHSMSHQKVKAASQWGRERITQEKVDRLLTVVKMNDYKYKDLYISILERWSKGDFSNAVDDHNKIWELQGGDDTTNSGRATRLLSPEEEEQYIEQFYTDEK
;
A
#
# COMPACT_ATOMS: atom_id res chain seq x y z
N MET A 1 -11.49 -54.90 41.78
CA MET A 1 -10.93 -53.64 41.24
C MET A 1 -11.63 -53.26 39.94
N LYS A 2 -12.55 -52.29 39.96
CA LYS A 2 -13.21 -51.68 38.79
C LYS A 2 -13.20 -50.17 38.99
N ARG A 3 -12.48 -49.42 38.14
CA ARG A 3 -12.68 -47.98 37.82
C ARG A 3 -11.53 -47.51 36.91
N LYS A 4 -11.62 -47.78 35.60
CA LYS A 4 -10.83 -47.09 34.55
C LYS A 4 -11.65 -46.77 33.29
N THR A 5 -12.97 -46.93 33.31
CA THR A 5 -13.80 -46.75 32.10
C THR A 5 -14.43 -45.36 32.00
N LYS A 6 -14.62 -44.63 33.10
CA LYS A 6 -15.26 -43.31 33.07
C LYS A 6 -14.34 -42.19 32.54
N SER A 7 -13.04 -42.24 32.85
CA SER A 7 -12.08 -41.22 32.36
C SER A 7 -11.74 -41.36 30.88
N ALA A 8 -11.73 -42.58 30.33
CA ALA A 8 -11.47 -42.81 28.90
C ALA A 8 -12.61 -42.27 28.02
N ILE A 9 -13.86 -42.39 28.47
CA ILE A 9 -15.04 -41.91 27.73
C ILE A 9 -15.08 -40.37 27.69
N VAL A 10 -14.66 -39.69 28.76
CA VAL A 10 -14.60 -38.22 28.80
C VAL A 10 -13.49 -37.67 27.89
N ILE A 11 -12.33 -38.32 27.82
CA ILE A 11 -11.23 -37.91 26.93
C ILE A 11 -11.62 -38.10 25.45
N ILE A 12 -12.30 -39.20 25.12
CA ILE A 12 -12.81 -39.44 23.75
C ILE A 12 -13.87 -38.41 23.37
N ALA A 13 -14.78 -38.04 24.29
CA ALA A 13 -15.80 -37.03 24.02
C ALA A 13 -15.19 -35.62 23.78
N VAL A 14 -14.17 -35.24 24.54
CA VAL A 14 -13.47 -33.95 24.36
C VAL A 14 -12.68 -33.91 23.04
N LEU A 15 -12.03 -35.01 22.66
CA LEU A 15 -11.31 -35.11 21.38
C LEU A 15 -12.24 -35.07 20.16
N VAL A 16 -13.45 -35.63 20.26
CA VAL A 16 -14.46 -35.55 19.17
C VAL A 16 -15.00 -34.12 19.03
N ILE A 17 -15.20 -33.39 20.13
CA ILE A 17 -15.66 -32.00 20.09
C ILE A 17 -14.56 -31.07 19.54
N PHE A 18 -13.32 -31.18 20.01
CA PHE A 18 -12.20 -30.39 19.48
C PHE A 18 -11.83 -30.79 18.04
N GLY A 19 -11.88 -32.07 17.69
CA GLY A 19 -11.65 -32.55 16.32
C GLY A 19 -12.75 -32.14 15.35
N GLY A 20 -14.00 -32.06 15.81
CA GLY A 20 -15.14 -31.57 15.02
C GLY A 20 -15.06 -30.06 14.75
N VAL A 21 -14.72 -29.25 15.76
CA VAL A 21 -14.56 -27.79 15.60
C VAL A 21 -13.31 -27.45 14.78
N PHE A 22 -12.17 -28.12 15.03
CA PHE A 22 -10.94 -27.93 14.25
C PHE A 22 -11.09 -28.44 12.81
N GLY A 23 -11.79 -29.57 12.61
CA GLY A 23 -12.13 -30.09 11.29
C GLY A 23 -13.07 -29.17 10.51
N TYR A 24 -14.04 -28.53 11.18
CA TYR A 24 -14.93 -27.56 10.55
C TYR A 24 -14.20 -26.26 10.17
N ILE A 25 -13.34 -25.72 11.05
CA ILE A 25 -12.52 -24.53 10.76
C ILE A 25 -11.53 -24.81 9.62
N LYS A 26 -10.84 -25.96 9.64
CA LYS A 26 -9.93 -26.37 8.55
C LYS A 26 -10.66 -26.63 7.24
N SER A 27 -11.92 -27.11 7.29
CA SER A 27 -12.78 -27.28 6.12
C SER A 27 -13.25 -25.95 5.53
N THR A 28 -13.47 -24.91 6.36
CA THR A 28 -13.78 -23.55 5.87
C THR A 28 -12.55 -22.81 5.35
N GLU A 29 -11.34 -23.09 5.87
CA GLU A 29 -10.08 -22.57 5.31
C GLU A 29 -9.67 -23.28 4.01
N GLN A 30 -10.17 -24.50 3.78
CA GLN A 30 -10.02 -25.27 2.55
C GLN A 30 -11.16 -25.02 1.54
N MET A 31 -11.94 -23.95 1.71
CA MET A 31 -12.57 -23.29 0.55
C MET A 31 -11.51 -22.39 -0.07
N GLU A 32 -10.78 -23.01 -0.99
CA GLU A 32 -9.82 -22.38 -1.88
C GLU A 32 -10.33 -21.00 -2.31
N LYS A 33 -9.48 -19.98 -2.09
CA LYS A 33 -9.46 -18.74 -2.86
C LYS A 33 -9.89 -19.07 -4.30
N PRO A 34 -10.80 -18.32 -4.94
CA PRO A 34 -11.10 -18.56 -6.33
C PRO A 34 -9.79 -18.38 -7.10
N VAL A 35 -9.14 -19.49 -7.44
CA VAL A 35 -8.12 -19.55 -8.47
C VAL A 35 -8.91 -19.20 -9.72
N VAL A 36 -8.81 -17.93 -10.12
CA VAL A 36 -9.26 -17.49 -11.43
C VAL A 36 -8.48 -18.34 -12.41
N LYS A 37 -9.09 -19.45 -12.83
CA LYS A 37 -8.74 -20.14 -14.06
C LYS A 37 -9.03 -19.12 -15.14
N LYS A 38 -7.99 -18.36 -15.52
CA LYS A 38 -8.03 -17.50 -16.69
C LYS A 38 -8.07 -18.43 -17.89
N GLU A 39 -9.25 -18.97 -18.18
CA GLU A 39 -9.53 -19.49 -19.52
C GLU A 39 -9.31 -18.30 -20.45
N ARG A 40 -8.16 -18.35 -21.13
CA ARG A 40 -7.80 -17.42 -22.19
C ARG A 40 -8.84 -17.61 -23.29
N ALA A 41 -9.89 -16.81 -23.28
CA ALA A 41 -10.63 -16.53 -24.48
C ALA A 41 -9.71 -15.69 -25.37
N THR A 42 -9.10 -16.32 -26.37
CA THR A 42 -8.51 -15.62 -27.51
C THR A 42 -9.64 -14.90 -28.25
N ILE A 43 -9.80 -13.61 -27.97
CA ILE A 43 -10.62 -12.74 -28.81
C ILE A 43 -9.72 -12.31 -29.97
N VAL A 44 -9.90 -12.96 -31.12
CA VAL A 44 -9.29 -12.53 -32.38
C VAL A 44 -10.24 -11.50 -32.99
N VAL A 45 -9.82 -10.23 -33.02
CA VAL A 45 -10.40 -9.22 -33.91
C VAL A 45 -9.26 -8.75 -34.81
N ASP A 46 -9.40 -8.96 -36.11
CA ASP A 46 -8.51 -8.48 -37.18
C ASP A 46 -7.01 -8.80 -37.06
N GLY A 47 -6.66 -10.01 -36.60
CA GLY A 47 -5.34 -10.60 -36.89
C GLY A 47 -4.12 -9.92 -36.26
N VAL A 48 -4.31 -8.99 -35.32
CA VAL A 48 -3.21 -8.40 -34.54
C VAL A 48 -3.13 -9.11 -33.19
N ALA A 49 -2.05 -9.86 -32.98
CA ALA A 49 -1.71 -10.39 -31.68
C ALA A 49 -1.36 -9.20 -30.76
N LEU A 50 -2.31 -8.78 -29.92
CA LEU A 50 -2.02 -7.88 -28.82
C LEU A 50 -1.15 -8.65 -27.82
N GLU A 51 0.09 -8.22 -27.66
CA GLU A 51 0.95 -8.74 -26.58
C GLU A 51 0.20 -8.59 -25.25
N ASP A 52 0.11 -9.69 -24.49
CA ASP A 52 -0.38 -9.71 -23.11
C ASP A 52 0.53 -8.79 -22.26
N LYS A 53 0.32 -7.46 -22.30
CA LYS A 53 1.05 -6.53 -21.44
C LYS A 53 0.70 -6.87 -19.99
N LYS A 54 1.65 -7.46 -19.27
CA LYS A 54 1.52 -7.77 -17.85
C LYS A 54 1.41 -6.46 -17.08
N VAL A 55 0.19 -6.08 -16.68
CA VAL A 55 -0.08 -4.88 -15.88
C VAL A 55 0.52 -5.06 -14.48
N THR A 56 1.29 -4.08 -14.04
CA THR A 56 1.91 -4.03 -12.70
C THR A 56 0.90 -3.61 -11.61
N LYS A 57 1.23 -3.85 -10.32
CA LYS A 57 0.39 -3.41 -9.20
C LYS A 57 0.23 -1.88 -9.21
N GLU A 58 1.31 -1.16 -9.50
CA GLU A 58 1.37 0.29 -9.54
C GLU A 58 0.55 0.84 -10.71
N GLU A 59 0.55 0.19 -11.88
CA GLU A 59 -0.34 0.57 -12.99
C GLU A 59 -1.83 0.37 -12.66
N LEU A 60 -2.18 -0.61 -11.81
CA LEU A 60 -3.56 -0.79 -11.34
C LEU A 60 -3.97 0.26 -10.30
N LEU A 61 -3.08 0.57 -9.36
CA LEU A 61 -3.35 1.54 -8.28
C LEU A 61 -3.31 2.99 -8.77
N TYR A 62 -2.46 3.27 -9.75
CA TYR A 62 -2.24 4.58 -10.33
C TYR A 62 -2.43 4.48 -11.85
N PRO A 63 -3.66 4.37 -12.37
CA PRO A 63 -3.92 4.26 -13.82
C PRO A 63 -3.52 5.54 -14.59
N ASP A 64 -3.44 5.45 -15.92
CA ASP A 64 -2.99 6.56 -16.77
C ASP A 64 -3.89 7.80 -16.64
N ASN A 65 -5.17 7.62 -16.37
CA ASN A 65 -6.16 8.69 -16.16
C ASN A 65 -6.39 9.00 -14.67
N LEU A 66 -5.38 8.82 -13.82
CA LEU A 66 -5.45 9.14 -12.39
C LEU A 66 -5.92 10.60 -12.19
N ILE A 67 -6.82 10.82 -11.25
CA ILE A 67 -7.26 12.17 -10.91
C ILE A 67 -6.18 12.91 -10.10
N GLU A 68 -6.04 14.22 -10.31
CA GLU A 68 -4.99 15.05 -9.68
C GLU A 68 -5.01 14.96 -8.15
N SER A 69 -6.20 14.93 -7.54
CA SER A 69 -6.33 14.80 -6.09
C SER A 69 -5.69 13.53 -5.55
N LYS A 70 -5.70 12.43 -6.31
CA LYS A 70 -5.06 11.17 -5.89
C LYS A 70 -3.55 11.23 -6.03
N VAL A 71 -3.01 11.92 -7.04
CA VAL A 71 -1.56 12.21 -7.13
C VAL A 71 -1.12 13.00 -5.90
N ASN A 72 -1.84 14.07 -5.59
CA ASN A 72 -1.58 14.94 -4.45
C ASN A 72 -1.60 14.15 -3.12
N GLU A 73 -2.67 13.38 -2.86
CA GLU A 73 -2.81 12.55 -1.66
C GLU A 73 -1.67 11.53 -1.52
N THR A 74 -1.27 10.91 -2.64
CA THR A 74 -0.22 9.88 -2.63
C THR A 74 1.15 10.49 -2.34
N ILE A 75 1.50 11.63 -2.95
CA ILE A 75 2.77 12.34 -2.67
C ILE A 75 2.82 12.76 -1.19
N HIS A 76 1.73 13.33 -0.66
CA HIS A 76 1.65 13.71 0.74
C HIS A 76 1.80 12.51 1.68
N SER A 77 1.04 11.44 1.46
CA SER A 77 1.10 10.23 2.29
C SER A 77 2.46 9.54 2.25
N MET A 78 3.13 9.57 1.09
CA MET A 78 4.49 9.07 0.93
C MET A 78 5.51 9.88 1.74
N SER A 79 5.40 11.21 1.71
CA SER A 79 6.36 12.08 2.41
C SER A 79 6.41 11.84 3.93
N HIS A 80 5.37 11.27 4.54
CA HIS A 80 5.33 10.96 5.97
C HIS A 80 6.45 10.02 6.42
N GLN A 81 6.97 9.16 5.53
CA GLN A 81 8.13 8.31 5.79
C GLN A 81 9.44 9.11 5.95
N LYS A 82 9.49 10.36 5.49
CA LYS A 82 10.72 11.19 5.46
C LYS A 82 10.70 12.37 6.41
N VAL A 83 9.53 12.75 6.95
CA VAL A 83 9.38 14.02 7.69
C VAL A 83 8.76 13.81 9.08
N LYS A 84 9.14 14.68 10.02
CA LYS A 84 8.48 14.82 11.31
C LYS A 84 7.39 15.90 11.22
N ALA A 85 6.16 15.54 11.54
CA ALA A 85 5.05 16.46 11.78
C ALA A 85 4.37 16.12 13.11
N ALA A 86 3.59 17.04 13.68
CA ALA A 86 2.86 16.79 14.92
C ALA A 86 1.72 15.78 14.73
N SER A 87 1.11 15.77 13.53
CA SER A 87 0.08 14.85 13.08
C SER A 87 0.34 14.47 11.62
N GLN A 88 0.11 13.20 11.29
CA GLN A 88 0.26 12.65 9.93
C GLN A 88 -0.97 11.80 9.63
N TRP A 89 -1.72 12.17 8.59
CA TRP A 89 -2.93 11.47 8.16
C TRP A 89 -2.73 10.84 6.78
N GLY A 90 -2.98 9.54 6.68
CA GLY A 90 -2.62 8.78 5.48
C GLY A 90 -1.19 8.27 5.53
N ARG A 91 -0.97 7.12 4.89
CA ARG A 91 0.33 6.44 4.86
C ARG A 91 0.45 5.68 3.56
N GLU A 92 1.53 5.93 2.85
CA GLU A 92 1.91 5.20 1.65
C GLU A 92 3.41 4.94 1.73
N ARG A 93 3.83 3.70 1.53
CA ARG A 93 5.27 3.39 1.51
C ARG A 93 5.91 4.04 0.29
N ILE A 94 7.06 4.68 0.46
CA ILE A 94 7.87 5.10 -0.68
C ILE A 94 8.55 3.85 -1.27
N THR A 95 8.30 3.60 -2.56
CA THR A 95 9.04 2.62 -3.35
C THR A 95 9.43 3.24 -4.69
N GLN A 96 10.50 2.74 -5.30
CA GLN A 96 10.99 3.27 -6.58
C GLN A 96 9.90 3.13 -7.67
N GLU A 97 9.25 1.98 -7.76
CA GLU A 97 8.21 1.70 -8.74
C GLU A 97 7.02 2.67 -8.61
N LYS A 98 6.64 3.00 -7.37
CA LYS A 98 5.55 3.95 -7.09
C LYS A 98 5.92 5.36 -7.51
N VAL A 99 7.13 5.82 -7.16
CA VAL A 99 7.61 7.15 -7.54
C VAL A 99 7.69 7.28 -9.06
N ASP A 100 8.27 6.29 -9.74
CA ASP A 100 8.41 6.29 -11.20
C ASP A 100 7.06 6.21 -11.91
N ARG A 101 6.12 5.44 -11.36
CA ARG A 101 4.75 5.36 -11.88
C ARG A 101 4.04 6.71 -11.78
N LEU A 102 4.06 7.33 -10.61
CA LEU A 102 3.44 8.65 -10.41
C LEU A 102 4.09 9.71 -11.31
N LEU A 103 5.42 9.69 -11.46
CA LEU A 103 6.12 10.61 -12.35
C LEU A 103 5.65 10.46 -13.81
N THR A 104 5.47 9.22 -14.27
CA THR A 104 4.93 8.91 -15.60
C THR A 104 3.51 9.47 -15.77
N VAL A 105 2.62 9.18 -14.80
CA VAL A 105 1.23 9.65 -14.79
C VAL A 105 1.16 11.18 -14.81
N VAL A 106 1.98 11.86 -14.01
CA VAL A 106 2.01 13.33 -13.98
C VAL A 106 2.51 13.91 -15.30
N LYS A 107 3.54 13.32 -15.93
CA LYS A 107 4.07 13.82 -17.21
C LYS A 107 3.05 13.72 -18.35
N MET A 108 2.20 12.69 -18.36
CA MET A 108 1.24 12.46 -19.43
C MET A 108 -0.11 13.22 -19.27
N ASN A 109 -0.46 13.67 -18.07
CA ASN A 109 -1.71 14.39 -17.82
C ASN A 109 -1.50 15.91 -17.72
N ASP A 110 -2.58 16.67 -17.89
CA ASP A 110 -2.59 18.12 -17.71
C ASP A 110 -3.22 18.46 -16.35
N TYR A 111 -2.37 18.61 -15.34
CA TYR A 111 -2.76 18.89 -13.96
C TYR A 111 -2.49 20.35 -13.60
N LYS A 112 -3.32 20.92 -12.73
CA LYS A 112 -3.17 22.32 -12.29
C LYS A 112 -1.79 22.59 -11.68
N TYR A 113 -1.26 21.64 -10.91
CA TYR A 113 0.04 21.75 -10.24
C TYR A 113 1.10 20.80 -10.81
N LYS A 114 0.98 20.45 -12.09
CA LYS A 114 1.86 19.50 -12.79
C LYS A 114 3.35 19.72 -12.52
N ASP A 115 3.83 20.94 -12.71
CA ASP A 115 5.26 21.26 -12.60
C ASP A 115 5.79 21.04 -11.18
N LEU A 116 4.98 21.35 -10.16
CA LEU A 116 5.33 21.06 -8.76
C LEU A 116 5.50 19.55 -8.55
N TYR A 117 4.52 18.75 -8.97
CA TYR A 117 4.58 17.29 -8.82
C TYR A 117 5.76 16.67 -9.56
N ILE A 118 6.04 17.12 -10.79
CA ILE A 118 7.22 16.67 -11.56
C ILE A 118 8.49 16.99 -10.78
N SER A 119 8.63 18.23 -10.29
CA SER A 119 9.85 18.64 -9.59
C SER A 119 10.14 17.79 -8.34
N ILE A 120 9.11 17.41 -7.59
CA ILE A 120 9.22 16.56 -6.40
C ILE A 120 9.60 15.14 -6.81
N LEU A 121 8.81 14.54 -7.71
CA LEU A 121 8.97 13.13 -8.11
C LEU A 121 10.28 12.90 -8.89
N GLU A 122 10.80 13.88 -9.62
CA GLU A 122 12.11 13.79 -10.29
C GLU A 122 13.30 13.80 -9.32
N ARG A 123 13.17 14.43 -8.14
CA ARG A 123 14.18 14.31 -7.07
C ARG A 123 14.04 12.96 -6.37
N TRP A 124 12.83 12.59 -5.99
CA TRP A 124 12.56 11.35 -5.25
C TRP A 124 12.91 10.11 -6.07
N SER A 125 12.71 10.11 -7.39
CA SER A 125 13.11 9.00 -8.28
C SER A 125 14.62 8.79 -8.34
N LYS A 126 15.42 9.79 -7.93
CA LYS A 126 16.88 9.69 -7.79
C LYS A 126 17.31 9.38 -6.35
N GLY A 127 16.35 9.09 -5.47
CA GLY A 127 16.58 8.90 -4.05
C GLY A 127 16.91 10.20 -3.28
N ASP A 128 16.74 11.37 -3.90
CA ASP A 128 16.98 12.65 -3.23
C ASP A 128 15.73 13.11 -2.47
N PHE A 129 15.78 12.93 -1.15
CA PHE A 129 14.75 13.37 -0.20
C PHE A 129 15.23 14.54 0.68
N SER A 130 16.35 15.19 0.32
CA SER A 130 16.92 16.29 1.12
C SER A 130 15.96 17.47 1.32
N ASN A 131 15.01 17.65 0.39
CA ASN A 131 13.96 18.67 0.44
C ASN A 131 12.59 18.15 0.89
N ALA A 132 12.48 16.92 1.42
CA ALA A 132 11.18 16.31 1.68
C ALA A 132 10.27 17.10 2.64
N VAL A 133 10.85 17.92 3.54
CA VAL A 133 10.07 18.85 4.41
C VAL A 133 9.36 19.92 3.59
N ASP A 134 10.08 20.55 2.66
CA ASP A 134 9.52 21.57 1.78
C ASP A 134 8.53 20.94 0.78
N ASP A 135 8.89 19.78 0.22
CA ASP A 135 8.01 19.01 -0.67
C ASP A 135 6.69 18.65 0.02
N HIS A 136 6.76 18.12 1.25
CA HIS A 136 5.59 17.82 2.08
C HIS A 136 4.73 19.08 2.29
N ASN A 137 5.33 20.16 2.77
CA ASN A 137 4.60 21.37 3.17
C ASN A 137 3.91 22.02 1.98
N LYS A 138 4.55 22.07 0.80
CA LYS A 138 3.91 22.55 -0.43
C LYS A 138 2.66 21.75 -0.78
N ILE A 139 2.72 20.42 -0.68
CA ILE A 139 1.56 19.57 -0.98
C ILE A 139 0.48 19.72 0.11
N TRP A 140 0.87 19.79 1.37
CA TRP A 140 -0.02 20.00 2.51
C TRP A 140 -0.78 21.34 2.41
N GLU A 141 -0.10 22.42 2.03
CA GLU A 141 -0.73 23.72 1.74
C GLU A 141 -1.75 23.62 0.60
N LEU A 142 -1.44 22.87 -0.47
CA LEU A 142 -2.40 22.62 -1.56
C LEU A 142 -3.66 21.85 -1.10
N GLN A 143 -3.56 21.06 -0.03
CA GLN A 143 -4.69 20.36 0.60
C GLN A 143 -5.48 21.24 1.58
N GLY A 144 -5.15 22.53 1.70
CA GLY A 144 -5.79 23.45 2.64
C GLY A 144 -5.15 23.43 4.03
N GLY A 145 -3.92 22.94 4.15
CA GLY A 145 -3.10 23.12 5.35
C GLY A 145 -2.96 24.59 5.71
N ASP A 146 -3.06 24.89 7.00
CA ASP A 146 -2.96 26.25 7.53
C ASP A 146 -2.00 26.29 8.73
N ASP A 147 -1.03 27.19 8.67
CA ASP A 147 -0.03 27.48 9.70
C ASP A 147 -0.67 27.90 11.03
N THR A 148 -1.94 28.31 11.06
CA THR A 148 -2.64 28.58 12.34
C THR A 148 -2.87 27.31 13.17
N THR A 149 -2.98 26.15 12.52
CA THR A 149 -3.23 24.86 13.20
C THR A 149 -1.97 24.02 13.36
N ASN A 150 -0.94 24.25 12.53
CA ASN A 150 0.42 23.67 12.53
C ASN A 150 0.55 22.14 12.69
N SER A 151 -0.56 21.40 12.79
CA SER A 151 -0.52 20.00 13.22
C SER A 151 -0.03 19.10 12.09
N GLY A 152 -0.43 19.39 10.85
CA GLY A 152 0.03 18.66 9.66
C GLY A 152 1.37 19.12 9.11
N ARG A 153 1.92 20.26 9.58
CA ARG A 153 3.13 20.85 9.00
C ARG A 153 4.38 20.07 9.39
N ALA A 154 5.22 19.76 8.40
CA ALA A 154 6.53 19.16 8.63
C ALA A 154 7.52 20.18 9.22
N THR A 155 8.25 19.77 10.26
CA THR A 155 9.21 20.61 10.99
C THR A 155 10.67 20.24 10.70
N ARG A 156 10.96 18.98 10.37
CA ARG A 156 12.29 18.49 10.03
C ARG A 156 12.23 17.15 9.30
N LEU A 157 13.36 16.74 8.72
CA LEU A 157 13.54 15.38 8.24
C LEU A 157 13.61 14.40 9.43
N LEU A 158 13.20 13.17 9.19
CA LEU A 158 13.50 12.06 10.09
C LEU A 158 14.99 11.70 10.02
N SER A 159 15.56 11.22 11.13
CA SER A 159 16.84 10.52 11.09
C SER A 159 16.68 9.17 10.39
N PRO A 160 17.78 8.54 9.93
CA PRO A 160 17.72 7.19 9.37
C PRO A 160 17.05 6.17 10.31
N GLU A 161 17.33 6.26 11.61
CA GLU A 161 16.75 5.38 12.63
C GLU A 161 15.25 5.64 12.82
N GLU A 162 14.83 6.91 12.79
CA GLU A 162 13.40 7.27 12.86
C GLU A 162 12.64 6.80 11.62
N GLU A 163 13.24 6.88 10.43
CA GLU A 163 12.65 6.33 9.21
C GLU A 163 12.56 4.80 9.27
N GLU A 164 13.60 4.12 9.73
CA GLU A 164 13.59 2.66 9.89
C GLU A 164 12.47 2.23 10.84
N GLN A 165 12.34 2.89 12.00
CA GLN A 165 11.24 2.67 12.94
C GLN A 165 9.87 2.92 12.30
N TYR A 166 9.74 3.98 11.48
CA TYR A 166 8.49 4.24 10.75
C TYR A 166 8.16 3.09 9.79
N ILE A 167 9.16 2.58 9.06
CA ILE A 167 8.96 1.48 8.12
C ILE A 167 8.58 0.19 8.86
N GLU A 168 9.25 -0.11 9.97
CA GLU A 168 8.93 -1.27 10.81
C GLU A 168 7.55 -1.17 11.44
N GLN A 169 7.15 0.02 11.89
CA GLN A 169 5.84 0.21 12.50
C GLN A 169 4.69 -0.03 11.52
N PHE A 170 4.87 0.28 10.24
CA PHE A 170 3.76 0.34 9.28
C PHE A 170 3.83 -0.66 8.11
N TYR A 171 4.99 -1.28 7.84
CA TYR A 171 5.21 -2.08 6.63
C TYR A 171 6.00 -3.38 6.84
N THR A 172 5.98 -3.97 8.05
CA THR A 172 6.69 -5.24 8.36
C THR A 172 6.30 -6.43 7.50
N ASP A 173 5.06 -6.46 6.98
CA ASP A 173 4.53 -7.59 6.21
C ASP A 173 4.83 -7.52 4.70
N GLU A 174 5.57 -6.48 4.25
CA GLU A 174 5.91 -6.26 2.85
C GLU A 174 7.40 -6.58 2.53
N LYS A 175 7.99 -7.55 3.23
CA LYS A 175 9.34 -8.07 2.95
C LYS A 175 9.33 -9.33 2.10
#